data_AF-A0A1V5RP37-F1
#
_entry.id   AF-A0A1V5RP37-F1
#
_cell.length_a   1.000
_cell.length_b   1.000
_cell.length_c   1.000
_cell.angle_alpha   90.00
_cell.angle_beta   90.00
_cell.angle_gamma   90.00
#
_symmetry.space_group_name_H-M   'P 1'
#
loop_
_entity.id
_entity.type
_entity.pdbx_description
1 polymer ?
#
loop_
_entity_poly.entity_id
_entity_poly.type
_entity_poly.pdbx_seq_one_letter_code
_entity_poly.pdbx_strand_id
1 'polypeptide(L)'
;MPYITSKSRQQLDLYIDQLADKIVEESKNENYDAAFAGLLNYSCTKLALQVIYKRFGKLRYWLVAIVSGVFNNIGEEFYRRLAAPYENKQIQKNGDVDLYSQFEKIIEQEP
;
A
#
# COMPACT_ATOMS: atom_id res chain seq x y z
N MET A 1 -0.43 -8.06 5.64
CA MET A 1 -1.57 -8.89 5.17
C MET A 1 -1.81 -10.08 6.10
N PRO A 2 -2.87 -10.05 6.93
CA PRO A 2 -3.10 -11.07 7.97
C PRO A 2 -3.47 -12.46 7.41
N TYR A 3 -3.96 -12.53 6.17
CA TYR A 3 -4.40 -13.75 5.51
C TYR A 3 -3.29 -14.53 4.77
N ILE A 4 -2.06 -14.00 4.69
CA ILE A 4 -0.90 -14.73 4.15
C ILE A 4 -0.17 -15.38 5.32
N THR A 5 0.13 -16.68 5.24
CA THR A 5 0.84 -17.40 6.31
C THR A 5 2.24 -16.85 6.52
N SER A 6 2.77 -16.94 7.75
CA SER A 6 4.13 -16.50 8.05
C SER A 6 5.18 -17.22 7.20
N LYS A 7 5.01 -18.54 7.02
CA LYS A 7 5.91 -19.36 6.18
C LYS A 7 5.93 -18.88 4.73
N SER A 8 4.77 -18.54 4.16
CA SER A 8 4.69 -18.03 2.79
C SER A 8 5.35 -16.65 2.65
N ARG A 9 5.27 -15.79 3.67
CA ARG A 9 5.97 -14.50 3.68
C ARG A 9 7.48 -14.69 3.70
N GLN A 10 7.99 -15.55 4.60
CA GLN A 10 9.42 -15.84 4.73
C GLN A 10 10.07 -16.36 3.44
N GLN A 11 9.32 -17.07 2.59
CA GLN A 11 9.81 -17.51 1.27
C GLN A 11 10.04 -16.36 0.29
N LEU A 12 9.40 -15.21 0.51
CA LEU A 12 9.50 -14.02 -0.32
C LEU A 12 10.38 -12.94 0.31
N ASP A 13 10.46 -12.89 1.64
CA ASP A 13 11.12 -11.80 2.40
C ASP A 13 12.56 -11.54 1.90
N LEU A 14 13.38 -12.58 1.69
CA LEU A 14 14.74 -12.41 1.17
C LEU A 14 14.79 -11.64 -0.17
N TYR A 15 13.88 -11.95 -1.09
CA TYR A 15 13.85 -11.31 -2.40
C TYR A 15 13.27 -9.89 -2.34
N ILE A 16 12.33 -9.66 -1.41
CA ILE A 16 11.75 -8.34 -1.15
C ILE A 16 12.83 -7.43 -0.56
N ASP A 17 13.60 -7.90 0.40
CA ASP A 17 14.70 -7.16 1.02
C ASP A 17 15.75 -6.76 -0.02
N GLN A 18 16.17 -7.70 -0.88
CA GLN A 18 17.11 -7.43 -1.97
C GLN A 18 16.58 -6.39 -2.97
N LEU A 19 15.29 -6.46 -3.32
CA LEU A 19 14.69 -5.48 -4.22
C LEU A 19 14.57 -4.10 -3.56
N ALA A 20 14.23 -4.05 -2.26
CA ALA A 20 14.16 -2.81 -1.49
C ALA A 20 15.53 -2.12 -1.42
N ASP A 21 16.58 -2.88 -1.08
CA ASP A 21 17.96 -2.38 -1.07
C ASP A 21 18.35 -1.79 -2.42
N LYS A 22 18.00 -2.47 -3.52
CA LYS A 22 18.30 -1.98 -4.86
C LYS A 22 17.53 -0.72 -5.22
N ILE A 23 16.25 -0.62 -4.85
CA ILE A 23 15.45 0.61 -5.04
C ILE A 23 16.09 1.78 -4.29
N VAL A 24 16.54 1.56 -3.04
CA VAL A 24 17.18 2.59 -2.22
C VAL A 24 18.52 3.00 -2.82
N GLU A 25 19.36 2.04 -3.23
CA GLU A 25 20.63 2.31 -3.91
C GLU A 25 20.44 3.17 -5.16
N GLU A 26 19.54 2.76 -6.06
CA GLU A 26 19.29 3.50 -7.30
C GLU A 26 18.66 4.88 -7.05
N SER A 27 17.78 5.01 -6.05
CA SER A 27 17.16 6.30 -5.74
C SER A 27 18.16 7.37 -5.29
N LYS A 28 19.32 6.97 -4.74
CA LYS A 28 20.38 7.90 -4.31
C LYS A 28 21.14 8.52 -5.48
N ASN A 29 21.02 7.93 -6.68
CA ASN A 29 21.63 8.45 -7.89
C ASN A 29 20.82 9.62 -8.50
N GLU A 30 19.62 9.88 -7.97
CA GLU A 30 18.71 10.93 -8.42
C GLU A 30 18.75 12.14 -7.46
N ASN A 31 18.59 13.35 -8.00
CA ASN A 31 18.75 14.60 -7.24
C ASN A 31 17.46 15.09 -6.55
N TYR A 32 16.57 14.20 -6.12
CA TYR A 32 15.35 14.58 -5.40
C TYR A 32 14.85 13.48 -4.44
N ASP A 33 14.34 13.89 -3.28
CA ASP A 33 13.98 12.98 -2.17
C ASP A 33 12.89 11.95 -2.53
N ALA A 34 12.03 12.26 -3.50
CA ALA A 34 10.94 11.37 -3.92
C ALA A 34 11.34 10.35 -5.00
N ALA A 35 12.62 10.26 -5.38
CA ALA A 35 13.07 9.38 -6.46
C ALA A 35 12.72 7.90 -6.26
N PHE A 36 12.74 7.44 -5.01
CA PHE A 36 12.34 6.08 -4.66
C PHE A 36 10.90 5.76 -5.08
N ALA A 37 10.00 6.76 -5.15
CA ALA A 37 8.60 6.54 -5.48
C ALA A 37 8.42 6.06 -6.93
N GLY A 38 9.17 6.64 -7.87
CA GLY A 38 9.16 6.21 -9.27
C GLY A 38 9.69 4.79 -9.44
N LEU A 39 10.80 4.47 -8.77
CA LEU A 39 11.42 3.15 -8.79
C LEU A 39 10.54 2.08 -8.13
N LEU A 40 9.88 2.41 -7.03
CA LEU A 40 8.92 1.53 -6.36
C LEU A 40 7.70 1.28 -7.24
N ASN A 41 7.15 2.32 -7.87
CA ASN A 41 6.03 2.19 -8.79
C ASN A 41 6.39 1.30 -10.00
N TYR A 42 7.55 1.52 -10.60
CA TYR A 42 8.08 0.66 -11.68
C TYR A 42 8.21 -0.79 -11.22
N SER A 43 8.82 -1.02 -10.06
CA SER A 43 9.09 -2.35 -9.51
C SER A 43 7.78 -3.12 -9.25
N CYS A 44 6.81 -2.49 -8.60
CA CYS A 44 5.49 -3.06 -8.36
C CYS A 44 4.76 -3.39 -9.67
N THR A 45 4.77 -2.46 -10.63
CA THR A 45 4.12 -2.64 -11.94
C THR A 45 4.73 -3.81 -12.71
N LYS A 46 6.06 -3.84 -12.81
CA LYS A 46 6.79 -4.89 -13.52
C LYS A 46 6.61 -6.25 -12.85
N LEU A 47 6.67 -6.30 -11.51
CA LEU A 47 6.45 -7.53 -10.74
C LEU A 47 5.05 -8.10 -11.02
N ALA A 48 4.00 -7.27 -10.94
CA ALA A 48 2.64 -7.72 -11.19
C ALA A 48 2.44 -8.25 -12.62
N LEU A 49 2.99 -7.55 -13.63
CA LEU A 49 2.94 -8.01 -15.01
C LEU A 49 3.70 -9.32 -15.22
N GLN A 50 4.87 -9.48 -14.60
CA GLN A 50 5.64 -10.72 -14.65
C GLN A 50 4.91 -11.87 -13.96
N VAL A 51 4.26 -11.65 -12.82
CA VAL A 51 3.44 -12.65 -12.13
C VAL A 51 2.27 -13.08 -13.02
N ILE A 52 1.56 -12.12 -13.62
CA ILE A 52 0.47 -12.41 -14.57
C ILE A 52 0.99 -13.28 -15.72
N TYR A 53 2.08 -12.86 -16.36
CA TYR A 53 2.64 -13.58 -17.50
C TYR A 53 3.10 -14.98 -17.13
N LYS A 54 3.88 -15.14 -16.05
CA LYS A 54 4.40 -16.43 -15.59
C LYS A 54 3.28 -17.39 -15.15
N ARG A 55 2.19 -16.88 -14.57
CA ARG A 55 1.09 -17.71 -14.06
C ARG A 55 0.07 -18.08 -15.14
N PHE A 56 -0.24 -17.16 -16.05
CA PHE A 56 -1.37 -17.31 -16.97
C PHE A 56 -0.98 -17.31 -18.46
N GLY A 57 0.24 -16.90 -18.81
CA GLY A 57 0.75 -16.84 -20.19
C GLY A 57 0.11 -15.77 -21.08
N LYS A 58 -0.94 -15.10 -20.62
CA LYS A 58 -1.65 -14.04 -21.35
C LYS A 58 -2.35 -13.07 -20.39
N LEU A 59 -2.53 -11.84 -20.84
CA LEU A 59 -3.33 -10.84 -20.13
C LEU A 59 -4.81 -11.02 -20.45
N ARG A 60 -5.65 -10.92 -19.41
CA ARG A 60 -7.12 -10.88 -19.53
C ARG A 60 -7.63 -9.69 -18.73
N TYR A 61 -8.73 -9.08 -19.15
CA TYR A 61 -9.25 -7.86 -18.51
C TYR A 61 -9.49 -8.03 -17.00
N TRP A 62 -10.06 -9.17 -16.58
CA TRP A 62 -10.29 -9.44 -15.15
C TRP A 62 -9.00 -9.47 -14.31
N LEU A 63 -7.84 -9.82 -14.91
CA LEU A 63 -6.56 -9.75 -14.22
C LEU A 63 -6.12 -8.29 -13.98
N VAL A 64 -6.43 -7.40 -14.92
CA VAL A 64 -6.19 -5.96 -14.74
C VAL A 64 -7.05 -5.44 -13.60
N ALA A 65 -8.35 -5.73 -13.58
CA ALA A 65 -9.25 -5.32 -12.51
C ALA A 65 -8.78 -5.81 -11.12
N ILE A 66 -8.38 -7.09 -11.02
CA ILE A 66 -7.87 -7.65 -9.77
C ILE A 66 -6.58 -6.96 -9.34
N VAL A 67 -5.59 -6.81 -10.22
CA VAL A 67 -4.30 -6.21 -9.85
C VAL A 67 -4.45 -4.74 -9.48
N SER A 68 -5.30 -3.98 -10.20
CA SER A 68 -5.62 -2.60 -9.83
C SER A 68 -6.25 -2.54 -8.43
N GLY A 69 -7.20 -3.43 -8.13
CA GLY A 69 -7.78 -3.54 -6.79
C GLY A 69 -6.74 -3.90 -5.71
N VAL A 70 -5.79 -4.80 -6.02
CA VAL A 70 -4.69 -5.12 -5.11
C VAL A 70 -3.84 -3.88 -4.80
N PHE A 71 -3.47 -3.09 -5.80
CA PHE A 71 -2.69 -1.87 -5.58
C PHE A 71 -3.47 -0.81 -4.79
N ASN A 72 -4.77 -0.65 -5.05
CA ASN A 72 -5.63 0.23 -4.26
C ASN A 72 -5.64 -0.19 -2.78
N ASN A 73 -5.90 -1.47 -2.51
CA ASN A 73 -5.93 -2.01 -1.15
C ASN A 73 -4.57 -1.87 -0.45
N ILE A 74 -3.45 -1.99 -1.17
CA ILE A 74 -2.12 -1.74 -0.61
C ILE A 74 -2.02 -0.29 -0.12
N GLY A 75 -2.38 0.69 -0.96
CA GLY A 75 -2.37 2.11 -0.59
C GLY A 75 -3.29 2.44 0.59
N GLU A 76 -4.51 1.91 0.59
CA GLU A 76 -5.45 2.07 1.70
C GLU A 76 -4.93 1.48 3.01
N GLU A 77 -4.25 0.33 2.98
CA GLU A 77 -3.64 -0.26 4.17
C GLU A 77 -2.46 0.56 4.70
N PHE A 78 -1.68 1.23 3.84
CA PHE A 78 -0.67 2.19 4.29
C PHE A 78 -1.32 3.34 5.06
N TYR A 79 -2.38 3.93 4.50
CA TYR A 79 -3.10 5.02 5.15
C TYR A 79 -3.70 4.56 6.49
N ARG A 80 -4.49 3.48 6.47
CA ARG A 80 -5.19 2.96 7.65
C ARG A 80 -4.27 2.54 8.78
N ARG A 81 -3.11 1.93 8.47
CA ARG A 81 -2.20 1.40 9.50
C ARG A 81 -1.12 2.39 9.94
N LEU A 82 -0.71 3.33 9.08
CA LEU A 82 0.41 4.22 9.37
C LEU A 82 -0.03 5.68 9.51
N ALA A 83 -0.88 6.18 8.63
CA ALA A 83 -1.35 7.57 8.68
C ALA A 83 -2.42 7.78 9.75
N ALA A 84 -3.45 6.93 9.79
CA ALA A 84 -4.58 7.10 10.73
C ALA A 84 -4.14 7.16 12.22
N PRO A 85 -3.19 6.33 12.71
CA PRO A 85 -2.70 6.47 14.08
C PRO A 85 -1.97 7.80 14.36
N TYR A 86 -1.32 8.38 13.35
CA TYR A 86 -0.73 9.70 13.46
C TYR A 86 -1.80 10.79 13.51
N GLU A 87 -2.81 10.70 12.64
CA GLU A 87 -3.96 11.63 12.61
C GLU A 87 -4.73 11.60 13.92
N ASN A 88 -5.00 10.41 14.48
CA ASN A 88 -5.64 10.27 15.79
C ASN A 88 -4.89 11.03 16.90
N LYS A 89 -3.56 11.04 16.86
CA LYS A 89 -2.75 11.84 17.81
C LYS A 89 -2.88 13.34 17.56
N GLN A 90 -2.97 13.76 16.29
CA GLN A 90 -3.16 15.17 15.95
C GLN A 90 -4.56 15.65 16.34
N ILE A 91 -5.59 14.82 16.17
CA ILE A 91 -6.96 15.09 16.60
C ILE A 91 -7.02 15.28 18.13
N GLN A 92 -6.38 14.39 18.89
CA GLN A 92 -6.30 14.54 20.35
C GLN A 92 -5.60 15.84 20.78
N LYS A 93 -4.63 16.32 19.99
CA LYS A 93 -3.84 17.52 20.29
C LYS A 93 -4.54 18.82 19.89
N ASN A 94 -5.14 18.84 18.70
CA ASN A 94 -5.61 20.07 18.05
C ASN A 94 -7.15 20.15 17.97
N GLY A 95 -7.86 19.09 18.34
CA GLY A 95 -9.27 18.90 17.98
C GLY A 95 -9.41 18.35 16.55
N ASP A 96 -10.62 17.92 16.22
CA ASP A 96 -11.01 17.51 14.87
C ASP A 96 -11.97 18.54 14.24
N VAL A 97 -12.38 18.31 12.99
CA VAL A 97 -13.47 19.05 12.35
C VAL A 97 -14.75 18.81 13.15
N ASP A 98 -15.36 19.90 13.60
CA ASP A 98 -16.54 19.92 14.48
C ASP A 98 -17.72 19.10 13.93
N LEU A 99 -17.96 19.15 12.62
CA LEU A 99 -19.02 18.39 11.96
C LEU A 99 -18.87 16.87 12.09
N TYR A 100 -17.65 16.31 12.15
CA TYR A 100 -17.48 14.86 12.30
C TYR A 100 -18.13 14.38 13.59
N SER A 101 -17.92 15.09 14.70
CA SER A 101 -18.55 14.78 15.98
C SER A 101 -20.09 14.90 15.97
N GLN A 102 -20.65 15.72 15.08
CA GLN A 102 -22.10 15.81 14.91
C GLN A 102 -22.64 14.60 14.15
N PHE A 103 -21.98 14.19 13.07
CA PHE A 103 -22.35 13.02 12.30
C PHE A 103 -22.18 11.71 13.09
N GLU A 104 -21.13 11.58 13.89
CA GLU A 104 -20.94 10.42 14.78
C GLU A 104 -22.14 10.23 15.72
N LYS A 105 -22.64 11.31 16.34
CA LYS A 105 -23.82 11.25 17.21
C LYS A 105 -25.09 10.85 16.47
N ILE A 106 -25.25 11.27 15.21
CA ILE A 106 -26.40 10.87 14.38
C ILE A 106 -26.33 9.37 14.12
N ILE A 107 -25.15 8.86 13.75
CA ILE A 107 -24.93 7.43 13.48
C ILE A 107 -25.18 6.58 14.74
N GLU A 108 -24.69 7.01 15.90
CA GLU A 108 -24.92 6.30 17.18
C GLU A 108 -26.39 6.29 17.63
N GLN A 109 -27.21 7.19 17.10
CA GLN A 109 -28.65 7.26 17.38
C GLN A 109 -29.50 6.48 16.37
N GLU A 110 -28.90 5.96 15.28
CA GLU A 110 -29.59 5.06 14.37
C GLU A 110 -29.71 3.66 15.00
N PRO A 111 -30.91 3.03 14.95
CA PRO A 111 -31.21 1.77 15.62
C PRO A 111 -30.50 0.54 15.03
#